data_AF-C0DV18-F1
#
_entry.id   AF-C0DV18-F1
#
_cell.length_a   1.000
_cell.length_b   1.000
_cell.length_c   1.000
_cell.angle_alpha   90.00
_cell.angle_beta   90.00
_cell.angle_gamma   90.00
#
_symmetry.space_group_name_H-M   'P 1'
#
loop_
_entity.id
_entity.type
_entity.pdbx_description
1 polymer ?
#
loop_
_entity_poly.entity_id
_entity_poly.type
_entity_poly.pdbx_seq_one_letter_code
_entity_poly.pdbx_strand_id
1 'polypeptide(L)'
;MNQSSVIEKLHRVYTDFLAWKSAEFGKQPEQEIGGEWECNYAAMPEVWAACFDFAQQIPAHEWQPEQAWQLLYLTARDNESEYIAGMLPEPALLRLCETYRQQPEYDAGWQLAVQLPRLSNQAVAWQWAEFFCNDPDEYTCRRALMVSGSMHAPHTERYAEHFWQRGIYRDVAGWDADEYQKIAVLQALAAMGSPLLPQYLSLARQDGRRYLVQQAQALGG
;
A
#
# COMPACT_ATOMS: atom_id res chain seq x y z
N MET A 1 25.55 17.05 5.06
CA MET A 1 24.88 17.50 6.30
C MET A 1 25.36 16.61 7.44
N ASN A 2 25.33 17.07 8.69
CA ASN A 2 25.55 16.20 9.85
C ASN A 2 24.26 15.37 10.07
N GLN A 3 24.36 14.12 10.52
CA GLN A 3 23.21 13.25 10.84
C GLN A 3 22.15 13.96 11.70
N SER A 4 22.56 14.75 12.71
CA SER A 4 21.61 15.52 13.53
C SER A 4 20.73 16.46 12.70
N SER A 5 21.27 17.14 11.69
CA SER A 5 20.49 18.07 10.88
C SER A 5 19.51 17.36 9.93
N VAL A 6 19.80 16.12 9.54
CA VAL A 6 18.91 15.31 8.70
C VAL A 6 17.71 14.84 9.51
N ILE A 7 17.95 14.35 10.73
CA ILE A 7 16.90 13.94 11.66
C ILE A 7 16.01 15.13 12.05
N GLU A 8 16.61 16.29 12.37
CA GLU A 8 15.87 17.52 12.65
C GLU A 8 15.01 17.97 11.46
N LYS A 9 15.52 17.81 10.23
CA LYS A 9 14.77 18.16 9.01
C LYS A 9 13.57 17.24 8.81
N LEU A 10 13.71 15.91 8.98
CA LEU A 10 12.58 14.97 8.93
C LEU A 10 11.52 15.34 9.96
N HIS A 11 11.95 15.56 11.21
CA HIS A 11 11.03 15.90 12.29
C HIS A 11 10.29 17.21 12.01
N ARG A 12 11.00 18.23 11.50
CA ARG A 12 10.41 19.52 11.15
C ARG A 12 9.34 19.38 10.06
N VAL A 13 9.63 18.73 8.95
CA VAL A 13 8.63 18.60 7.86
C VAL A 13 7.40 17.80 8.31
N TYR A 14 7.60 16.81 9.18
CA TYR A 14 6.50 16.08 9.81
C TYR A 14 5.64 16.99 10.69
N THR A 15 6.25 17.78 11.58
CA THR A 15 5.50 18.69 12.45
C THR A 15 4.81 19.81 11.68
N ASP A 16 5.45 20.31 10.62
CA ASP A 16 4.88 21.36 9.76
C ASP A 16 3.68 20.84 8.98
N PHE A 17 3.75 19.59 8.48
CA PHE A 17 2.62 18.92 7.85
C PHE A 17 1.45 18.75 8.83
N LEU A 18 1.71 18.28 10.05
CA LEU A 18 0.68 18.14 11.08
C LEU A 18 0.06 19.48 11.49
N ALA A 19 0.87 20.53 11.61
CA ALA A 19 0.41 21.87 11.93
C ALA A 19 -0.49 22.42 10.82
N TRP A 20 -0.09 22.25 9.56
CA TRP A 20 -0.90 22.61 8.40
C TRP A 20 -2.23 21.85 8.39
N LYS A 21 -2.21 20.52 8.53
CA LYS A 21 -3.43 19.70 8.61
C LYS A 21 -4.37 20.23 9.70
N SER A 22 -3.84 20.52 10.88
CA SER A 22 -4.64 21.04 11.99
C SER A 22 -5.20 22.43 11.72
N ALA A 23 -4.49 23.28 10.97
CA ALA A 23 -4.97 24.60 10.58
C ALA A 23 -6.10 24.52 9.53
N GLU A 24 -5.97 23.63 8.55
CA GLU A 24 -6.96 23.49 7.46
C GLU A 24 -8.22 22.72 7.89
N PHE A 25 -8.06 21.62 8.64
CA PHE A 25 -9.14 20.67 8.92
C PHE A 25 -9.47 20.54 10.42
N GLY A 26 -8.80 21.32 11.27
CA GLY A 26 -9.05 21.30 12.71
C GLY A 26 -8.72 19.95 13.36
N LYS A 27 -9.72 19.34 14.01
CA LYS A 27 -9.61 18.03 14.68
C LYS A 27 -10.36 16.92 13.94
N GLN A 28 -10.72 17.16 12.68
CA GLN A 28 -11.43 16.19 11.87
C GLN A 28 -10.56 14.93 11.68
N PRO A 29 -11.11 13.71 11.88
CA PRO A 29 -10.43 12.47 11.55
C PRO A 29 -10.05 12.45 10.07
N GLU A 30 -8.88 11.91 9.73
CA GLU A 30 -8.35 11.92 8.35
C GLU A 30 -9.30 11.21 7.37
N GLN A 31 -9.96 10.15 7.83
CA GLN A 31 -10.96 9.38 7.07
C GLN A 31 -12.20 10.20 6.70
N GLU A 32 -12.44 11.31 7.39
CA GLU A 32 -13.61 12.18 7.18
C GLU A 32 -13.28 13.39 6.30
N ILE A 33 -12.00 13.71 6.06
CA ILE A 33 -11.59 14.90 5.31
C ILE A 33 -11.96 14.77 3.82
N GLY A 34 -11.99 13.55 3.29
CA GLY A 34 -12.22 13.24 1.88
C GLY A 34 -10.97 12.68 1.21
N GLY A 35 -11.04 12.40 -0.10
CA GLY A 35 -9.87 11.94 -0.85
C GLY A 35 -8.93 13.09 -1.24
N GLU A 36 -7.63 12.80 -1.36
CA GLU A 36 -6.61 13.67 -1.96
C GLU A 36 -6.40 15.05 -1.29
N TRP A 37 -6.82 15.22 -0.04
CA TRP A 37 -6.69 16.51 0.64
C TRP A 37 -5.23 16.90 0.86
N GLU A 38 -4.33 15.92 1.00
CA GLU A 38 -2.88 16.10 1.14
C GLU A 38 -2.25 16.79 -0.07
N CYS A 39 -2.86 16.68 -1.26
CA CYS A 39 -2.39 17.32 -2.49
C CYS A 39 -2.41 18.86 -2.41
N ASN A 40 -3.15 19.43 -1.45
CA ASN A 40 -3.19 20.87 -1.21
C ASN A 40 -1.98 21.38 -0.38
N TYR A 41 -1.15 20.49 0.16
CA TYR A 41 0.02 20.89 0.93
C TYR A 41 1.16 21.37 0.03
N ALA A 42 1.28 22.70 -0.13
CA ALA A 42 2.25 23.32 -1.03
C ALA A 42 3.73 22.96 -0.75
N ALA A 43 4.06 22.57 0.49
CA ALA A 43 5.43 22.21 0.89
C ALA A 43 5.74 20.71 0.72
N MET A 44 4.90 19.93 0.03
CA MET A 44 5.18 18.51 -0.22
C MET A 44 6.55 18.22 -0.89
N PRO A 45 7.06 19.05 -1.82
CA PRO A 45 8.42 18.86 -2.34
C PRO A 45 9.52 18.88 -1.28
N GLU A 46 9.34 19.66 -0.20
CA GLU A 46 10.29 19.73 0.91
C GLU A 46 10.19 18.48 1.79
N VAL A 47 8.98 17.93 1.96
CA VAL A 47 8.73 16.63 2.60
C VAL A 47 9.47 15.53 1.84
N TRP A 48 9.30 15.44 0.52
CA TRP A 48 9.98 14.45 -0.31
C TRP A 48 11.50 14.53 -0.14
N ALA A 49 12.07 15.75 -0.24
CA ALA A 49 13.50 15.95 -0.09
C ALA A 49 14.02 15.55 1.30
N ALA A 50 13.27 15.85 2.37
CA ALA A 50 13.64 15.48 3.74
C ALA A 50 13.59 13.96 3.95
N CYS A 51 12.53 13.30 3.49
CA CYS A 51 12.39 11.85 3.54
C CYS A 51 13.50 11.16 2.74
N PHE A 52 13.87 11.70 1.56
CA PHE A 52 14.96 11.18 0.74
C PHE A 52 16.30 11.28 1.47
N ASP A 53 16.62 12.49 1.95
CA ASP A 53 17.86 12.74 2.68
C ASP A 53 17.99 11.80 3.90
N PHE A 54 16.92 11.64 4.66
CA PHE A 54 16.89 10.75 5.82
C PHE A 54 17.10 9.28 5.43
N ALA A 55 16.34 8.77 4.47
CA ALA A 55 16.41 7.37 4.08
C ALA A 55 17.76 6.98 3.45
N GLN A 56 18.46 7.94 2.82
CA GLN A 56 19.76 7.72 2.19
C GLN A 56 20.94 7.91 3.15
N GLN A 57 20.85 8.85 4.10
CA GLN A 57 21.99 9.25 4.93
C GLN A 57 22.00 8.58 6.31
N ILE A 58 20.86 8.14 6.82
CA ILE A 58 20.77 7.46 8.12
C ILE A 58 20.48 5.97 7.88
N PRO A 59 21.38 5.05 8.27
CA PRO A 59 21.15 3.62 8.12
C PRO A 59 19.87 3.16 8.83
N ALA A 60 19.05 2.36 8.13
CA ALA A 60 17.72 1.95 8.62
C ALA A 60 17.73 1.21 9.97
N HIS A 61 18.83 0.56 10.35
CA HIS A 61 18.96 -0.11 11.65
C HIS A 61 19.23 0.86 12.81
N GLU A 62 19.68 2.10 12.52
CA GLU A 62 19.94 3.14 13.52
C GLU A 62 18.71 4.00 13.82
N TRP A 63 17.66 3.90 12.99
CA TRP A 63 16.45 4.69 13.16
C TRP A 63 15.81 4.42 14.52
N GLN A 64 15.45 5.50 15.21
CA GLN A 64 14.59 5.41 16.39
C GLN A 64 13.15 5.12 15.97
N PRO A 65 12.33 4.47 16.82
CA PRO A 65 10.94 4.17 16.52
C PRO A 65 10.15 5.38 16.01
N GLU A 66 10.34 6.55 16.63
CA GLU A 66 9.64 7.78 16.28
C GLU A 66 10.00 8.26 14.87
N GLN A 67 11.25 8.08 14.44
CA GLN A 67 11.72 8.49 13.11
C GLN A 67 11.16 7.57 12.03
N ALA A 68 11.13 6.26 12.29
CA ALA A 68 10.51 5.30 11.39
C ALA A 68 9.00 5.56 11.25
N TRP A 69 8.34 5.89 12.37
CA TRP A 69 6.92 6.28 12.36
C TRP A 69 6.67 7.55 11.56
N GLN A 70 7.48 8.61 11.74
CA GLN A 70 7.34 9.85 10.98
C GLN A 70 7.46 9.60 9.47
N LEU A 71 8.44 8.80 9.04
CA LEU A 71 8.60 8.46 7.64
C LEU A 71 7.43 7.61 7.12
N LEU A 72 6.94 6.64 7.90
CA LEU A 72 5.77 5.84 7.55
C LEU A 72 4.52 6.72 7.37
N TYR A 73 4.26 7.62 8.32
CA TYR A 73 3.15 8.56 8.25
C TYR A 73 3.24 9.46 7.02
N LEU A 74 4.41 10.04 6.74
CA LEU A 74 4.60 10.88 5.54
C LEU A 74 4.47 10.07 4.25
N THR A 75 4.85 8.79 4.24
CA THR A 75 4.61 7.87 3.11
C THR A 75 3.11 7.74 2.86
N ALA A 76 2.31 7.53 3.89
CA ALA A 76 0.85 7.48 3.80
C ALA A 76 0.26 8.74 3.15
N ARG A 77 0.80 9.92 3.48
CA ARG A 77 0.33 11.21 2.97
C ARG A 77 0.79 11.54 1.55
N ASP A 78 1.79 10.82 1.03
CA ASP A 78 2.20 10.86 -0.38
C ASP A 78 1.36 9.92 -1.26
N ASN A 79 0.07 9.84 -0.96
CA ASN A 79 -0.86 8.82 -1.45
C ASN A 79 -1.02 8.81 -2.99
N GLU A 80 -0.99 9.99 -3.63
CA GLU A 80 -1.20 10.11 -5.09
C GLU A 80 0.09 9.91 -5.90
N SER A 81 1.24 10.35 -5.39
CA SER A 81 2.50 10.34 -6.14
C SER A 81 3.36 9.12 -5.89
N GLU A 82 3.23 8.46 -4.73
CA GLU A 82 4.00 7.28 -4.33
C GLU A 82 5.54 7.51 -4.34
N TYR A 83 5.99 8.76 -4.37
CA TYR A 83 7.40 9.13 -4.51
C TYR A 83 8.22 8.67 -3.31
N ILE A 84 7.69 8.84 -2.10
CA ILE A 84 8.38 8.44 -0.87
C ILE A 84 8.60 6.93 -0.86
N ALA A 85 7.56 6.12 -1.06
CA ALA A 85 7.70 4.68 -1.14
C ALA A 85 8.64 4.24 -2.28
N GLY A 86 8.50 4.88 -3.45
CA GLY A 86 9.30 4.62 -4.64
C GLY A 86 10.81 4.88 -4.48
N MET A 87 11.21 5.79 -3.60
CA MET A 87 12.62 6.15 -3.40
C MET A 87 13.33 5.39 -2.27
N LEU A 88 12.59 4.65 -1.42
CA LEU A 88 13.20 3.98 -0.26
C LEU A 88 14.24 2.94 -0.70
N PRO A 89 15.45 2.93 -0.13
CA PRO A 89 16.36 1.80 -0.31
C PRO A 89 15.80 0.56 0.40
N GLU A 90 16.22 -0.63 -0.03
CA GLU A 90 15.70 -1.91 0.48
C GLU A 90 15.72 -2.02 2.03
N PRO A 91 16.79 -1.63 2.75
CA PRO A 91 16.79 -1.66 4.22
C PRO A 91 15.75 -0.73 4.85
N ALA A 92 15.48 0.42 4.23
CA ALA A 92 14.47 1.37 4.68
C ALA A 92 13.06 0.82 4.46
N LEU A 93 12.79 0.23 3.30
CA LEU A 93 11.51 -0.42 3.01
C LEU A 93 11.21 -1.53 4.02
N LEU A 94 12.18 -2.41 4.28
CA LEU A 94 12.03 -3.48 5.28
C LEU A 94 11.80 -2.91 6.69
N ARG A 95 12.50 -1.83 7.06
CA ARG A 95 12.28 -1.16 8.34
C ARG A 95 10.88 -0.56 8.46
N LEU A 96 10.32 -0.02 7.39
CA LEU A 96 8.94 0.49 7.38
C LEU A 96 7.90 -0.62 7.41
N CYS A 97 8.10 -1.75 6.73
CA CYS A 97 7.23 -2.92 6.87
C CYS A 97 7.18 -3.41 8.33
N GLU A 98 8.34 -3.43 9.00
CA GLU A 98 8.44 -3.77 10.42
C GLU A 98 7.73 -2.75 11.33
N THR A 99 7.91 -1.46 11.07
CA THR A 99 7.22 -0.41 11.81
C THR A 99 5.70 -0.48 11.61
N TYR A 100 5.24 -0.67 10.37
CA TYR A 100 3.83 -0.85 10.06
C TYR A 100 3.24 -2.06 10.80
N ARG A 101 3.96 -3.19 10.83
CA ARG A 101 3.53 -4.39 11.57
C ARG A 101 3.34 -4.13 13.06
N GLN A 102 4.15 -3.26 13.66
CA GLN A 102 4.06 -2.91 15.08
C GLN A 102 2.98 -1.86 15.35
N GLN A 103 2.84 -0.89 14.45
CA GLN A 103 1.90 0.21 14.53
C GLN A 103 1.38 0.51 13.12
N PRO A 104 0.20 -0.02 12.74
CA PRO A 104 -0.33 0.18 11.40
C PRO A 104 -0.69 1.64 11.12
N GLU A 105 -0.36 2.09 9.90
CA GLU A 105 -0.82 3.34 9.28
C GLU A 105 -1.43 2.96 7.93
N TYR A 106 -2.74 2.68 7.91
CA TYR A 106 -3.39 1.93 6.83
C TYR A 106 -3.25 2.58 5.44
N ASP A 107 -3.14 3.91 5.37
CA ASP A 107 -2.93 4.63 4.11
C ASP A 107 -1.52 4.39 3.50
N ALA A 108 -0.57 3.86 4.28
CA ALA A 108 0.76 3.49 3.82
C ALA A 108 0.87 2.00 3.42
N GLY A 109 -0.01 1.13 3.92
CA GLY A 109 0.14 -0.32 3.78
C GLY A 109 0.23 -0.78 2.32
N TRP A 110 -0.68 -0.30 1.49
CA TRP A 110 -0.70 -0.61 0.06
C TRP A 110 0.56 -0.10 -0.67
N GLN A 111 1.09 1.06 -0.28
CA GLN A 111 2.30 1.64 -0.86
C GLN A 111 3.52 0.79 -0.53
N LEU A 112 3.63 0.28 0.70
CA LEU A 112 4.70 -0.65 1.07
C LEU A 112 4.57 -1.96 0.28
N ALA A 113 3.35 -2.50 0.17
CA ALA A 113 3.09 -3.76 -0.53
C ALA A 113 3.52 -3.70 -2.01
N VAL A 114 3.27 -2.61 -2.72
CA VAL A 114 3.65 -2.50 -4.15
C VAL A 114 5.15 -2.35 -4.40
N GLN A 115 5.93 -2.01 -3.38
CA GLN A 115 7.39 -1.91 -3.50
C GLN A 115 8.11 -3.25 -3.26
N LEU A 116 7.42 -4.28 -2.76
CA LEU A 116 8.01 -5.60 -2.46
C LEU A 116 8.75 -6.28 -3.62
N PRO A 117 8.34 -6.16 -4.90
CA PRO A 117 9.10 -6.72 -6.02
C PRO A 117 10.52 -6.17 -6.17
N ARG A 118 10.84 -5.04 -5.53
CA ARG A 118 12.18 -4.43 -5.54
C ARG A 118 13.15 -5.11 -4.57
N LEU A 119 12.66 -5.94 -3.66
CA LEU A 119 13.50 -6.64 -2.69
C LEU A 119 14.38 -7.68 -3.39
N SER A 120 15.66 -7.67 -3.04
CA SER A 120 16.65 -8.61 -3.59
C SER A 120 16.38 -10.07 -3.19
N ASN A 121 15.79 -10.29 -2.00
CA ASN A 121 15.45 -11.61 -1.50
C ASN A 121 13.96 -11.94 -1.72
N GLN A 122 13.69 -12.79 -2.71
CA GLN A 122 12.32 -13.20 -3.06
C GLN A 122 11.57 -13.88 -1.91
N ALA A 123 12.23 -14.71 -1.10
CA ALA A 123 11.56 -15.39 0.01
C ALA A 123 11.10 -14.38 1.09
N VAL A 124 11.87 -13.31 1.31
CA VAL A 124 11.48 -12.20 2.19
C VAL A 124 10.33 -11.40 1.56
N ALA A 125 10.38 -11.13 0.26
CA ALA A 125 9.30 -10.46 -0.46
C ALA A 125 7.98 -11.22 -0.38
N TRP A 126 8.01 -12.55 -0.53
CA TRP A 126 6.83 -13.40 -0.39
C TRP A 126 6.26 -13.38 1.03
N GLN A 127 7.12 -13.43 2.06
CA GLN A 127 6.66 -13.35 3.45
C GLN A 127 5.93 -12.03 3.75
N TRP A 128 6.48 -10.91 3.26
CA TRP A 128 5.81 -9.62 3.42
C TRP A 128 4.54 -9.52 2.59
N ALA A 129 4.52 -10.06 1.37
CA ALA A 129 3.34 -10.07 0.54
C ALA A 129 2.22 -10.89 1.19
N GLU A 130 2.55 -12.05 1.77
CA GLU A 130 1.61 -12.86 2.55
C GLU A 130 1.13 -12.10 3.79
N PHE A 131 2.01 -11.41 4.52
CA PHE A 131 1.62 -10.54 5.63
C PHE A 131 0.57 -9.51 5.20
N PHE A 132 0.84 -8.74 4.14
CA PHE A 132 -0.11 -7.72 3.66
C PHE A 132 -1.38 -8.33 3.04
N CYS A 133 -1.34 -9.53 2.45
CA CYS A 133 -2.56 -10.22 2.00
C CYS A 133 -3.54 -10.53 3.15
N ASN A 134 -3.08 -10.54 4.40
CA ASN A 134 -3.91 -10.70 5.60
C ASN A 134 -4.12 -9.37 6.35
N ASP A 135 -3.78 -8.24 5.75
CA ASP A 135 -4.00 -6.92 6.36
C ASP A 135 -5.51 -6.66 6.57
N PRO A 136 -5.92 -6.05 7.69
CA PRO A 136 -7.33 -5.70 7.91
C PRO A 136 -7.83 -4.62 6.95
N ASP A 137 -6.96 -3.81 6.34
CA ASP A 137 -7.34 -2.85 5.31
C ASP A 137 -7.55 -3.56 3.96
N GLU A 138 -8.76 -3.43 3.40
CA GLU A 138 -9.14 -4.10 2.15
C GLU A 138 -8.23 -3.68 1.00
N TYR A 139 -7.93 -2.39 0.93
CA TYR A 139 -7.18 -1.84 -0.19
C TYR A 139 -5.74 -2.35 -0.18
N THR A 140 -5.10 -2.36 0.98
CA THR A 140 -3.78 -2.93 1.23
C THR A 140 -3.74 -4.41 0.86
N CYS A 141 -4.65 -5.22 1.40
CA CYS A 141 -4.61 -6.66 1.13
C CYS A 141 -4.90 -7.00 -0.34
N ARG A 142 -5.75 -6.21 -1.01
CA ARG A 142 -6.00 -6.33 -2.44
C ARG A 142 -4.76 -6.01 -3.27
N ARG A 143 -4.07 -4.91 -2.98
CA ARG A 143 -2.83 -4.50 -3.67
C ARG A 143 -1.72 -5.54 -3.44
N ALA A 144 -1.62 -6.10 -2.24
CA ALA A 144 -0.68 -7.18 -1.93
C ALA A 144 -0.94 -8.47 -2.71
N LEU A 145 -2.21 -8.83 -2.96
CA LEU A 145 -2.55 -9.99 -3.78
C LEU A 145 -2.08 -9.82 -5.24
N MET A 146 -2.32 -8.64 -5.82
CA MET A 146 -1.87 -8.33 -7.19
C MET A 146 -0.35 -8.45 -7.32
N VAL A 147 0.37 -7.93 -6.33
CA VAL A 147 1.84 -8.00 -6.25
C VAL A 147 2.33 -9.43 -6.03
N SER A 148 1.63 -10.21 -5.21
CA SER A 148 1.94 -11.64 -5.02
C SER A 148 1.91 -12.39 -6.35
N GLY A 149 0.91 -12.10 -7.20
CA GLY A 149 0.84 -12.65 -8.56
C GLY A 149 2.01 -12.26 -9.44
N SER A 150 2.39 -10.98 -9.48
CA SER A 150 3.53 -10.53 -10.32
C SER A 150 4.88 -11.11 -9.87
N MET A 151 5.03 -11.42 -8.58
CA MET A 151 6.21 -12.09 -8.02
C MET A 151 6.15 -13.62 -8.09
N HIS A 152 5.08 -14.20 -8.66
CA HIS A 152 4.81 -15.64 -8.65
C HIS A 152 4.90 -16.25 -7.24
N ALA A 153 4.36 -15.55 -6.23
CA ALA A 153 4.46 -15.99 -4.85
C ALA A 153 3.66 -17.29 -4.63
N PRO A 154 4.22 -18.32 -3.95
CA PRO A 154 3.59 -19.64 -3.83
C PRO A 154 2.18 -19.63 -3.20
N HIS A 155 1.89 -18.65 -2.35
CA HIS A 155 0.59 -18.51 -1.68
C HIS A 155 -0.51 -17.87 -2.55
N THR A 156 -0.18 -17.32 -3.72
CA THR A 156 -1.11 -16.49 -4.51
C THR A 156 -2.42 -17.23 -4.86
N GLU A 157 -2.32 -18.47 -5.37
CA GLU A 157 -3.50 -19.25 -5.74
C GLU A 157 -4.38 -19.60 -4.53
N ARG A 158 -3.78 -19.82 -3.35
CA ARG A 158 -4.53 -20.05 -2.11
C ARG A 158 -5.38 -18.84 -1.72
N TYR A 159 -4.88 -17.63 -1.97
CA TYR A 159 -5.64 -16.41 -1.70
C TYR A 159 -6.72 -16.12 -2.74
N ALA A 160 -6.67 -16.71 -3.93
CA ALA A 160 -7.70 -16.53 -4.95
C ALA A 160 -9.09 -16.94 -4.44
N GLU A 161 -9.20 -18.10 -3.79
CA GLU A 161 -10.47 -18.56 -3.20
C GLU A 161 -10.93 -17.64 -2.06
N HIS A 162 -10.02 -17.32 -1.14
CA HIS A 162 -10.32 -16.46 0.01
C HIS A 162 -10.86 -15.09 -0.40
N PHE A 163 -10.18 -14.39 -1.31
CA PHE A 163 -10.59 -13.07 -1.80
C PHE A 163 -11.85 -13.12 -2.65
N TRP A 164 -12.10 -14.24 -3.32
CA TRP A 164 -13.31 -14.40 -4.13
C TRP A 164 -14.57 -14.55 -3.28
N GLN A 165 -14.47 -15.27 -2.15
CA GLN A 165 -15.61 -15.65 -1.32
C GLN A 165 -15.91 -14.65 -0.21
N ARG A 166 -14.91 -13.92 0.30
CA ARG A 166 -15.10 -12.96 1.39
C ARG A 166 -16.03 -11.83 0.94
N GLY A 167 -16.82 -11.30 1.87
CA GLY A 167 -17.70 -10.18 1.61
C GLY A 167 -17.54 -9.12 2.67
N ILE A 168 -16.64 -8.17 2.39
CA ILE A 168 -16.26 -7.12 3.34
C ILE A 168 -17.34 -6.03 3.38
N TYR A 169 -18.02 -5.81 2.26
CA TYR A 169 -19.00 -4.74 2.11
C TYR A 169 -20.45 -5.20 2.03
N ARG A 170 -20.75 -6.46 2.37
CA ARG A 170 -22.09 -7.06 2.22
C ARG A 170 -23.20 -6.30 2.96
N ASP A 171 -22.86 -5.63 4.05
CA ASP A 171 -23.82 -4.87 4.86
C ASP A 171 -23.95 -3.40 4.44
N VAL A 172 -23.21 -2.95 3.41
CA VAL A 172 -23.28 -1.57 2.90
C VAL A 172 -24.26 -1.51 1.72
N ALA A 173 -25.49 -1.06 2.01
CA ALA A 173 -26.55 -0.96 1.02
C ALA A 173 -26.13 -0.10 -0.19
N GLY A 174 -26.20 -0.68 -1.39
CA GLY A 174 -25.93 0.01 -2.66
C GLY A 174 -24.45 0.14 -3.02
N TRP A 175 -23.52 -0.42 -2.25
CA TRP A 175 -22.09 -0.40 -2.55
C TRP A 175 -21.55 -1.82 -2.74
N ASP A 176 -21.25 -2.17 -3.99
CA ASP A 176 -20.78 -3.51 -4.35
C ASP A 176 -19.26 -3.55 -4.57
N ALA A 177 -18.52 -2.97 -3.62
CA ALA A 177 -17.06 -2.88 -3.67
C ALA A 177 -16.35 -4.25 -3.56
N ASP A 178 -17.09 -5.32 -3.23
CA ASP A 178 -16.61 -6.70 -3.32
C ASP A 178 -16.18 -7.06 -4.77
N GLU A 179 -16.52 -6.27 -5.80
CA GLU A 179 -16.00 -6.48 -7.15
C GLU A 179 -14.48 -6.22 -7.27
N TYR A 180 -13.91 -5.29 -6.49
CA TYR A 180 -12.50 -4.93 -6.62
C TYR A 180 -11.55 -6.02 -6.13
N GLN A 181 -11.86 -6.66 -4.99
CA GLN A 181 -11.12 -7.84 -4.52
C GLN A 181 -11.18 -8.99 -5.53
N LYS A 182 -12.32 -9.20 -6.21
CA LYS A 182 -12.47 -10.22 -7.26
C LYS A 182 -11.65 -9.87 -8.50
N ILE A 183 -11.59 -8.59 -8.87
CA ILE A 183 -10.71 -8.09 -9.94
C ILE A 183 -9.24 -8.39 -9.61
N ALA A 184 -8.81 -8.19 -8.36
CA ALA A 184 -7.45 -8.49 -7.96
C ALA A 184 -7.11 -9.99 -8.03
N VAL A 185 -8.07 -10.88 -7.77
CA VAL A 185 -7.91 -12.32 -8.05
C VAL A 185 -7.62 -12.55 -9.53
N LEU A 186 -8.41 -11.96 -10.43
CA LEU A 186 -8.19 -12.11 -11.87
C LEU A 186 -6.81 -11.62 -12.29
N GLN A 187 -6.41 -10.44 -11.80
CA GLN A 187 -5.12 -9.83 -12.13
C GLN A 187 -3.94 -10.64 -11.59
N ALA A 188 -4.01 -11.13 -10.35
CA ALA A 188 -2.96 -11.95 -9.75
C ALA A 188 -2.80 -13.28 -10.48
N LEU A 189 -3.89 -13.98 -10.77
CA LEU A 189 -3.88 -15.26 -11.51
C LEU A 189 -3.38 -15.07 -12.95
N ALA A 190 -3.76 -13.98 -13.61
CA ALA A 190 -3.27 -13.65 -14.95
C ALA A 190 -1.78 -13.34 -14.96
N ALA A 191 -1.30 -12.51 -14.01
CA ALA A 191 0.11 -12.15 -13.91
C ALA A 191 1.02 -13.37 -13.74
N MET A 192 0.58 -14.37 -12.95
CA MET A 192 1.37 -15.58 -12.72
C MET A 192 1.15 -16.69 -13.75
N GLY A 193 0.25 -16.51 -14.72
CA GLY A 193 -0.11 -17.55 -15.71
C GLY A 193 -0.79 -18.77 -15.08
N SER A 194 -1.59 -18.58 -14.03
CA SER A 194 -2.20 -19.67 -13.28
C SER A 194 -3.22 -20.46 -14.13
N PRO A 195 -3.23 -21.80 -14.05
CA PRO A 195 -4.26 -22.64 -14.68
C PRO A 195 -5.66 -22.43 -14.10
N LEU A 196 -5.80 -21.73 -12.96
CA LEU A 196 -7.08 -21.41 -12.37
C LEU A 196 -7.78 -20.23 -13.06
N LEU A 197 -7.04 -19.41 -13.82
CA LEU A 197 -7.58 -18.19 -14.43
C LEU A 197 -8.87 -18.44 -15.26
N PRO A 198 -8.97 -19.45 -16.14
CA PRO A 198 -10.18 -19.67 -16.94
C PRO A 198 -11.44 -19.89 -16.10
N GLN A 199 -11.32 -20.57 -14.95
CA GLN A 199 -12.43 -20.78 -14.02
C GLN A 199 -12.92 -19.44 -13.45
N TYR A 200 -12.00 -18.61 -12.95
CA TYR A 200 -12.35 -17.33 -12.34
C TYR A 200 -12.86 -16.30 -13.36
N LEU A 201 -12.38 -16.33 -14.61
CA LEU A 201 -12.96 -15.53 -15.70
C LEU A 201 -14.42 -15.92 -15.98
N SER A 202 -14.75 -17.22 -15.92
CA SER A 202 -16.14 -17.67 -16.05
C SER A 202 -17.00 -17.21 -14.87
N LEU A 203 -16.50 -17.33 -13.64
CA LEU A 203 -17.20 -16.86 -12.44
C LEU A 203 -17.45 -15.35 -12.49
N ALA A 204 -16.47 -14.55 -12.93
CA ALA A 204 -16.60 -13.11 -13.12
C ALA A 204 -17.72 -12.73 -14.09
N ARG A 205 -17.84 -13.45 -15.21
CA ARG A 205 -18.91 -13.23 -16.21
C ARG A 205 -20.30 -13.59 -15.66
N GLN A 206 -20.38 -14.62 -14.82
CA GLN A 206 -21.63 -15.03 -14.16
C GLN A 206 -22.04 -14.08 -13.03
N ASP A 207 -21.06 -13.54 -12.29
CA ASP A 207 -21.28 -12.55 -11.22
C ASP A 207 -21.95 -11.28 -11.74
N GLY A 208 -21.58 -10.84 -12.95
CA GLY A 208 -22.32 -9.82 -13.71
C GLY A 208 -22.03 -8.37 -13.33
N ARG A 209 -21.24 -8.11 -12.27
CA ARG A 209 -20.84 -6.75 -11.88
C ARG A 209 -19.98 -6.08 -12.95
N ARG A 210 -20.26 -4.81 -13.20
CA ARG A 210 -19.76 -4.08 -14.37
C ARG A 210 -18.25 -4.12 -14.50
N TYR A 211 -17.49 -3.72 -13.48
CA TYR A 211 -16.04 -3.63 -13.61
C TYR A 211 -15.39 -5.01 -13.59
N LEU A 212 -15.95 -5.95 -12.82
CA LEU A 212 -15.49 -7.33 -12.81
C LEU A 212 -15.63 -8.02 -14.18
N VAL A 213 -16.77 -7.85 -14.85
CA VAL A 213 -17.00 -8.38 -16.21
C VAL A 213 -16.07 -7.74 -17.23
N GLN A 214 -15.87 -6.42 -17.16
CA GLN A 214 -14.95 -5.71 -18.05
C GLN A 214 -13.51 -6.24 -17.92
N GLN A 215 -13.05 -6.47 -16.69
CA GLN A 215 -11.73 -7.05 -16.44
C GLN A 215 -11.63 -8.48 -16.97
N ALA A 216 -12.67 -9.31 -16.80
CA ALA A 216 -12.70 -10.66 -17.33
C ALA A 216 -12.73 -10.73 -18.87
N GLN A 217 -13.27 -9.71 -19.53
CA GLN A 217 -13.21 -9.58 -20.99
C GLN A 217 -11.82 -9.17 -21.44
N ALA A 218 -11.18 -8.22 -20.76
CA ALA A 218 -9.83 -7.75 -21.09
C ALA A 218 -8.77 -8.86 -20.94
N LEU A 219 -8.88 -9.69 -19.90
CA LEU A 219 -7.91 -10.77 -19.61
C LEU A 219 -8.19 -12.08 -20.34
N GLY A 220 -9.42 -12.30 -20.80
CA GLY A 220 -9.88 -13.56 -21.39
C GLY A 220 -10.14 -13.52 -22.89
N GLY A 221 -9.65 -12.49 -23.58
CA GLY A 221 -9.75 -12.34 -25.04
C GLY A 221 -9.01 -13.42 -25.82
#